data_AF-A0A4Q6BIB0-F1
#
_entry.id   AF-A0A4Q6BIB0-F1
#
_cell.length_a   1.000
_cell.length_b   1.000
_cell.length_c   1.000
_cell.angle_alpha   90.00
_cell.angle_beta   90.00
_cell.angle_gamma   90.00
#
_symmetry.space_group_name_H-M   'P 1'
#
loop_
_entity.id
_entity.type
_entity.pdbx_description
1 polymer ?
#
loop_
_entity_poly.entity_id
_entity_poly.type
_entity_poly.pdbx_seq_one_letter_code
_entity_poly.pdbx_strand_id
1 'polypeptide(L)'
;METKPQRPAQEPKQTPENFVKDIRRNTRRIFSSEQKILIVMEALRGEDSVAAICRKHGIVESVFYKWNKQFLEAGKKRLAGDTTREATSDEVIELRKENQRLKEIVADLMLRYDILKKTDRQKVNEKEFGLVVEDKCSGAVPFFEREGGKEIKKLIENGVLPTLSVWTIDRLGRDLRDIINTIHYFNEHKVAIKFISQGLTTLNENGKENPISKMMISILGIVGEMERNQIRERQLEGIRIAKMKGVYKGRVEGSKEDVGAFLAKTKNRKALDLLKKNYKAIEISQITGLHINTITKIKKLGLVKN
;
A
#
# COMPACT_ATOMS: atom_id res chain seq x y z
N MET A 1 14.55 -42.24 -67.28
CA MET A 1 13.09 -42.07 -67.29
C MET A 1 12.81 -40.59 -67.11
N GLU A 2 12.46 -39.92 -68.20
CA GLU A 2 12.13 -38.49 -68.23
C GLU A 2 10.81 -38.24 -67.48
N THR A 3 10.82 -37.34 -66.50
CA THR A 3 9.64 -36.90 -65.77
C THR A 3 8.89 -35.84 -66.59
N LYS A 4 7.72 -36.22 -67.13
CA LYS A 4 6.80 -35.30 -67.80
C LYS A 4 6.39 -34.15 -66.85
N PRO A 5 6.33 -32.89 -67.33
CA PRO A 5 5.86 -31.77 -66.53
C PRO A 5 4.34 -31.88 -66.29
N GLN A 6 3.94 -31.85 -65.02
CA GLN A 6 2.54 -31.77 -64.59
C GLN A 6 1.96 -30.42 -64.99
N ARG A 7 0.80 -30.43 -65.68
CA ARG A 7 0.04 -29.21 -66.01
C ARG A 7 -0.54 -28.61 -64.72
N PRO A 8 -0.57 -27.28 -64.57
CA PRO A 8 -1.20 -26.65 -63.41
C PRO A 8 -2.71 -26.94 -63.39
N ALA A 9 -3.23 -27.30 -62.22
CA ALA A 9 -4.64 -27.52 -61.98
C ALA A 9 -5.44 -26.26 -62.30
N GLN A 10 -6.42 -26.37 -63.20
CA GLN A 10 -7.30 -25.25 -63.55
C GLN A 10 -8.21 -24.94 -62.36
N GLU A 11 -8.13 -23.71 -61.84
CA GLU A 11 -9.07 -23.19 -60.85
C GLU A 11 -10.50 -23.21 -61.43
N PRO A 12 -11.52 -23.57 -60.64
CA PRO A 12 -12.88 -23.66 -61.13
C PRO A 12 -13.37 -22.27 -61.57
N LYS A 13 -13.56 -22.11 -62.89
CA LYS A 13 -14.08 -20.89 -63.50
C LYS A 13 -15.46 -20.57 -62.89
N GLN A 14 -15.54 -19.48 -62.13
CA GLN A 14 -16.81 -18.98 -61.59
C GLN A 14 -17.79 -18.75 -62.75
N THR A 15 -18.97 -19.35 -62.66
CA THR A 15 -20.03 -19.13 -63.66
C THR A 15 -20.52 -17.67 -63.57
N PRO A 16 -20.91 -17.03 -64.68
CA PRO A 16 -21.38 -15.65 -64.69
C PRO A 16 -22.54 -15.42 -63.69
N GLU A 17 -23.38 -16.43 -63.49
CA GLU A 17 -24.46 -16.40 -62.50
C GLU A 17 -23.96 -16.34 -61.05
N ASN A 18 -22.90 -17.08 -60.72
CA ASN A 18 -22.31 -17.07 -59.38
C ASN A 18 -21.59 -15.73 -59.13
N PHE A 19 -20.90 -15.20 -60.15
CA PHE A 19 -20.26 -13.88 -60.08
C PHE A 19 -21.29 -12.75 -59.85
N VAL A 20 -22.42 -12.78 -60.56
CA VAL A 20 -23.52 -11.81 -60.36
C VAL A 20 -24.17 -11.98 -58.98
N LYS A 21 -24.33 -13.20 -58.48
CA LYS A 21 -24.84 -13.46 -57.11
C LYS A 21 -23.88 -12.93 -56.05
N ASP A 22 -22.57 -13.04 -56.27
CA ASP A 22 -21.54 -12.57 -55.34
C ASP A 22 -21.43 -11.05 -55.33
N ILE A 23 -21.51 -10.39 -56.48
CA ILE A 23 -21.67 -8.92 -56.56
C ILE A 23 -22.92 -8.49 -55.80
N ARG A 24 -24.08 -9.13 -56.05
CA ARG A 24 -25.32 -8.85 -55.32
C ARG A 24 -25.26 -9.18 -53.82
N ARG A 25 -24.32 -10.01 -53.36
CA ARG A 25 -24.07 -10.24 -51.92
C ARG A 25 -23.20 -9.14 -51.33
N ASN A 26 -22.16 -8.72 -52.05
CA ASN A 26 -21.23 -7.67 -51.60
C ASN A 26 -21.82 -6.26 -51.64
N THR A 27 -22.76 -5.96 -52.54
CA THR A 27 -23.43 -4.65 -52.64
C THR A 27 -24.67 -4.54 -51.74
N ARG A 28 -24.96 -5.51 -50.87
CA ARG A 28 -26.12 -5.41 -49.96
C ARG A 28 -25.88 -4.32 -48.94
N ARG A 29 -26.87 -3.43 -48.80
CA ARG A 29 -26.90 -2.43 -47.74
C ARG A 29 -26.86 -3.12 -46.37
N ILE A 30 -25.79 -2.88 -45.61
CA ILE A 30 -25.63 -3.40 -44.24
C ILE A 30 -26.24 -2.37 -43.29
N PHE A 31 -27.27 -2.80 -42.54
CA PHE A 31 -27.88 -1.96 -41.52
C PHE A 31 -27.14 -2.16 -40.18
N SER A 32 -26.74 -1.05 -39.55
CA SER A 32 -26.17 -1.07 -38.20
C SER A 32 -27.23 -1.48 -37.16
N SER A 33 -26.81 -1.90 -35.97
CA SER A 33 -27.74 -2.26 -34.90
C SER A 33 -28.66 -1.10 -34.51
N GLU A 34 -28.14 0.13 -34.49
CA GLU A 34 -28.93 1.33 -34.19
C GLU A 34 -29.98 1.62 -35.26
N GLN A 35 -29.62 1.49 -36.54
CA GLN A 35 -30.56 1.67 -37.65
C GLN A 35 -31.69 0.64 -37.59
N LYS A 36 -31.38 -0.62 -37.29
CA LYS A 36 -32.40 -1.68 -37.12
C LYS A 36 -33.37 -1.33 -35.99
N ILE A 37 -32.85 -0.83 -34.87
CA ILE A 37 -33.66 -0.43 -33.71
C ILE A 37 -34.58 0.75 -34.06
N LEU A 38 -34.06 1.78 -34.74
CA LEU A 38 -34.85 2.95 -35.14
C LEU A 38 -36.03 2.56 -36.05
N ILE A 39 -35.78 1.68 -37.03
CA ILE A 39 -36.82 1.22 -37.96
C ILE A 39 -37.88 0.37 -37.25
N VAL A 40 -37.48 -0.48 -36.30
CA VAL A 40 -38.42 -1.24 -35.47
C VAL A 40 -39.24 -0.32 -34.57
N MET A 41 -38.62 0.70 -33.96
CA MET A 41 -39.31 1.67 -33.12
C MET A 41 -40.28 2.56 -33.90
N GLU A 42 -39.93 2.95 -35.13
CA GLU A 42 -40.83 3.68 -36.04
C GLU A 42 -42.10 2.87 -36.34
N ALA A 43 -41.97 1.56 -36.55
CA ALA A 43 -43.11 0.67 -36.74
C ALA A 43 -43.94 0.46 -35.47
N LEU A 44 -43.32 0.42 -34.29
CA LEU A 44 -44.02 0.30 -33.01
C LEU A 44 -44.80 1.57 -32.63
N ARG A 45 -44.43 2.75 -33.16
CA ARG A 45 -45.20 3.98 -32.99
C ARG A 45 -46.54 3.94 -33.72
N GLY A 46 -46.68 3.07 -34.73
CA GLY A 46 -47.94 2.84 -35.45
C GLY A 46 -48.35 3.96 -36.42
N GLU A 47 -47.44 4.89 -36.74
CA GLU A 47 -47.71 6.03 -37.62
C GLU A 47 -47.86 5.61 -39.09
N ASP A 48 -47.08 4.61 -39.53
CA ASP A 48 -47.09 4.05 -40.88
C ASP A 48 -47.32 2.53 -40.85
N SER A 49 -47.91 1.99 -41.92
CA SER A 49 -47.99 0.52 -42.08
C SER A 49 -46.60 -0.10 -42.21
N VAL A 50 -46.42 -1.32 -41.71
CA VAL A 50 -45.13 -2.05 -41.79
C VAL A 50 -44.64 -2.18 -43.25
N ALA A 51 -45.55 -2.38 -44.19
CA ALA A 51 -45.25 -2.40 -45.63
C ALA A 51 -44.72 -1.06 -46.15
N ALA A 52 -45.28 0.07 -45.68
CA ALA A 52 -44.80 1.41 -46.03
C ALA A 52 -43.40 1.69 -45.45
N ILE A 53 -43.14 1.29 -44.21
CA ILE A 53 -41.84 1.44 -43.55
C ILE A 53 -40.78 0.59 -44.26
N CYS A 54 -41.12 -0.64 -44.63
CA CYS A 54 -40.22 -1.53 -45.38
C CYS A 54 -39.87 -0.94 -46.76
N ARG A 55 -40.84 -0.34 -47.48
CA ARG A 55 -40.58 0.38 -48.74
C ARG A 55 -39.68 1.61 -48.53
N LYS A 56 -39.96 2.42 -47.50
CA LYS A 56 -39.22 3.64 -47.16
C LYS A 56 -37.74 3.37 -46.87
N HIS A 57 -37.45 2.29 -46.16
CA HIS A 57 -36.08 1.92 -45.77
C HIS A 57 -35.42 0.92 -46.73
N GLY A 58 -36.11 0.47 -47.77
CA GLY A 58 -35.59 -0.48 -48.76
C GLY A 58 -35.32 -1.88 -48.18
N ILE A 59 -36.18 -2.34 -47.27
CA ILE A 59 -36.06 -3.62 -46.58
C ILE A 59 -37.22 -4.53 -47.00
N VAL A 60 -36.95 -5.84 -47.07
CA VAL A 60 -38.00 -6.85 -47.27
C VAL A 60 -38.71 -7.12 -45.94
N GLU A 61 -40.04 -7.21 -45.94
CA GLU A 61 -40.85 -7.38 -44.72
C GLU A 61 -40.39 -8.56 -43.83
N SER A 62 -39.95 -9.67 -44.42
CA SER A 62 -39.41 -10.82 -43.68
C SER A 62 -38.19 -10.49 -42.83
N VAL A 63 -37.34 -9.57 -43.28
CA VAL A 63 -36.17 -9.08 -42.55
C VAL A 63 -36.62 -8.16 -41.40
N PHE A 64 -37.61 -7.30 -41.64
CA PHE A 64 -38.18 -6.45 -40.60
C PHE A 64 -38.80 -7.29 -39.47
N TYR A 65 -39.65 -8.28 -39.79
CA TYR A 65 -40.28 -9.13 -38.77
C TYR A 65 -39.25 -9.92 -37.95
N LYS A 66 -38.13 -10.33 -38.57
CA LYS A 66 -37.01 -10.95 -37.85
C LYS A 66 -36.37 -9.99 -36.86
N TRP A 67 -36.13 -8.74 -37.24
CA TRP A 67 -35.55 -7.73 -36.35
C TRP A 67 -36.52 -7.33 -35.23
N ASN A 68 -37.81 -7.15 -35.56
CA ASN A 68 -38.85 -6.84 -34.57
C ASN A 68 -38.97 -7.93 -33.50
N LYS A 69 -38.98 -9.20 -33.91
CA LYS A 69 -38.99 -10.34 -32.97
C LYS A 69 -37.77 -10.33 -32.05
N GLN A 70 -36.56 -10.17 -32.62
CA GLN A 70 -35.33 -10.12 -31.83
C GLN A 70 -35.31 -8.93 -30.85
N PHE A 71 -35.81 -7.77 -31.27
CA PHE A 71 -35.90 -6.57 -30.45
C PHE A 71 -36.86 -6.77 -29.26
N LEU A 72 -38.06 -7.30 -29.51
CA LEU A 72 -39.07 -7.56 -28.48
C LEU A 72 -38.62 -8.66 -27.51
N GLU A 73 -38.01 -9.75 -27.99
CA GLU A 73 -37.47 -10.81 -27.12
C GLU A 73 -36.32 -10.31 -26.24
N ALA A 74 -35.41 -9.49 -26.78
CA ALA A 74 -34.34 -8.88 -26.02
C ALA A 74 -34.87 -7.88 -24.97
N GLY A 75 -35.87 -7.06 -25.34
CA GLY A 75 -36.56 -6.16 -24.42
C GLY A 75 -37.25 -6.90 -23.28
N LYS A 76 -38.01 -7.96 -23.61
CA LYS A 76 -38.67 -8.83 -22.62
C LYS A 76 -37.67 -9.50 -21.68
N LYS A 77 -36.56 -10.02 -22.21
CA LYS A 77 -35.50 -10.64 -21.41
C LYS A 77 -34.80 -9.64 -20.49
N ARG A 78 -34.63 -8.40 -20.95
CA ARG A 78 -34.04 -7.33 -20.13
C ARG A 78 -34.99 -6.85 -19.03
N LEU A 79 -36.25 -6.63 -19.35
CA LEU A 79 -37.28 -6.25 -18.37
C LEU A 79 -37.56 -7.37 -17.34
N ALA A 80 -37.54 -8.64 -17.77
CA ALA A 80 -37.61 -9.78 -16.86
C ALA A 80 -36.31 -10.00 -16.06
N GLY A 81 -35.17 -9.53 -16.58
CA GLY A 81 -33.88 -9.52 -15.88
C GLY A 81 -33.75 -8.35 -14.91
N ASP A 82 -34.40 -7.21 -15.16
CA ASP A 82 -34.43 -6.05 -14.26
C ASP A 82 -35.21 -6.36 -12.97
N THR A 83 -36.16 -7.29 -12.99
CA THR A 83 -36.79 -7.84 -11.78
C THR A 83 -35.81 -8.63 -10.90
N THR A 84 -34.65 -9.03 -11.43
CA THR A 84 -33.56 -9.71 -10.68
C THR A 84 -32.33 -8.84 -10.46
N ARG A 85 -32.25 -7.67 -11.10
CA ARG A 85 -31.12 -6.72 -11.02
C ARG A 85 -31.41 -5.46 -10.23
N GLU A 86 -32.65 -5.25 -9.81
CA GLU A 86 -32.94 -4.52 -8.58
C GLU A 86 -32.51 -5.37 -7.36
N ALA A 87 -31.22 -5.74 -7.36
CA ALA A 87 -30.49 -6.12 -6.18
C ALA A 87 -30.49 -4.89 -5.26
N THR A 88 -31.40 -4.93 -4.30
CA THR A 88 -31.29 -4.36 -2.96
C THR A 88 -29.93 -3.70 -2.69
N SER A 89 -29.97 -2.38 -2.59
CA SER A 89 -28.83 -1.51 -2.32
C SER A 89 -28.11 -1.85 -1.00
N ASP A 90 -28.65 -2.71 -0.14
CA ASP A 90 -28.09 -3.01 1.19
C ASP A 90 -27.17 -4.24 1.21
N GLU A 91 -27.49 -5.32 0.49
CA GLU A 91 -26.67 -6.54 0.48
C GLU A 91 -25.31 -6.30 -0.17
N VAL A 92 -25.28 -5.52 -1.26
CA VAL A 92 -24.03 -5.13 -1.93
C VAL A 92 -23.20 -4.20 -1.05
N ILE A 93 -23.84 -3.34 -0.24
CA ILE A 93 -23.15 -2.49 0.73
C ILE A 93 -22.54 -3.33 1.85
N GLU A 94 -23.30 -4.27 2.42
CA GLU A 94 -22.82 -5.16 3.47
C GLU A 94 -21.70 -6.09 2.97
N LEU A 95 -21.83 -6.69 1.78
CA LEU A 95 -20.77 -7.48 1.18
C LEU A 95 -19.50 -6.66 0.91
N ARG A 96 -19.63 -5.38 0.55
CA ARG A 96 -18.48 -4.49 0.39
C ARG A 96 -17.82 -4.15 1.73
N LYS A 97 -18.60 -3.92 2.78
CA LYS A 97 -18.09 -3.72 4.15
C LYS A 97 -17.38 -4.96 4.67
N GLU A 98 -17.95 -6.15 4.47
CA GLU A 98 -17.37 -7.44 4.87
C GLU A 98 -16.03 -7.66 4.14
N ASN A 99 -15.99 -7.42 2.82
CA ASN A 99 -14.75 -7.50 2.05
C ASN A 99 -13.68 -6.51 2.52
N GLN A 100 -14.07 -5.30 2.91
CA GLN A 100 -13.14 -4.31 3.43
C GLN A 100 -12.57 -4.77 4.79
N ARG A 101 -13.42 -5.26 5.68
CA ARG A 101 -13.03 -5.81 6.99
C ARG A 101 -12.10 -7.02 6.84
N LEU A 102 -12.42 -7.94 5.93
CA LEU A 102 -11.58 -9.10 5.64
C LEU A 102 -10.19 -8.68 5.14
N LYS A 103 -10.11 -7.67 4.26
CA LYS A 103 -8.82 -7.13 3.80
C LYS A 103 -7.98 -6.56 4.93
N GLU A 104 -8.59 -5.85 5.87
CA GLU A 104 -7.90 -5.30 7.04
C GLU A 104 -7.37 -6.41 7.96
N ILE A 105 -8.19 -7.42 8.24
CA ILE A 105 -7.78 -8.57 9.06
C ILE A 105 -6.66 -9.37 8.39
N VAL A 106 -6.75 -9.61 7.09
CA VAL A 106 -5.71 -10.32 6.33
C VAL A 106 -4.40 -9.52 6.35
N ALA A 107 -4.45 -8.20 6.20
CA ALA A 107 -3.26 -7.36 6.30
C ALA A 107 -2.61 -7.41 7.70
N ASP A 108 -3.42 -7.37 8.77
CA ASP A 108 -2.92 -7.53 10.15
C ASP A 108 -2.33 -8.92 10.38
N LEU A 109 -3.00 -9.98 9.92
CA LEU A 109 -2.50 -11.36 10.00
C LEU A 109 -1.19 -11.53 9.22
N MET A 110 -1.06 -10.94 8.03
CA MET A 110 0.14 -11.00 7.21
C MET A 110 1.32 -10.31 7.91
N LEU A 111 1.10 -9.13 8.48
CA LEU A 111 2.10 -8.41 9.28
C LEU A 111 2.52 -9.23 10.51
N ARG A 112 1.56 -9.82 11.23
CA ARG A 112 1.85 -10.70 12.37
C ARG A 112 2.63 -11.94 11.95
N TYR A 113 2.25 -12.57 10.85
CA TYR A 113 2.93 -13.74 10.31
C TYR A 113 4.38 -13.40 9.89
N ASP A 114 4.61 -12.26 9.26
CA ASP A 114 5.96 -11.81 8.90
C ASP A 114 6.82 -11.51 10.13
N ILE A 115 6.25 -10.90 11.17
CA ILE A 115 6.94 -10.68 12.45
C ILE A 115 7.24 -12.03 13.11
N LEU A 116 6.24 -12.91 13.23
CA LEU A 116 6.38 -14.22 13.87
C LEU A 116 7.42 -15.08 13.16
N LYS A 117 7.39 -15.14 11.82
CA LYS A 117 8.38 -15.88 11.02
C LYS A 117 9.79 -15.32 11.16
N LYS A 118 9.96 -14.00 11.35
CA LYS A 118 11.26 -13.40 11.66
C LYS A 118 11.75 -13.81 13.06
N THR A 119 10.85 -13.85 14.04
CA THR A 119 11.16 -14.26 15.42
C THR A 119 11.46 -15.75 15.52
N ASP A 120 10.62 -16.62 14.94
CA ASP A 120 10.75 -18.08 15.01
C ASP A 120 12.02 -18.59 14.29
N ARG A 121 12.44 -17.92 13.21
CA ARG A 121 13.73 -18.21 12.55
C ARG A 121 14.93 -17.98 13.48
N GLN A 122 14.81 -17.08 14.45
CA GLN A 122 15.86 -16.80 15.43
C GLN A 122 15.80 -17.77 16.63
N LYS A 123 14.67 -18.45 16.84
CA LYS A 123 14.50 -19.43 17.93
C LYS A 123 15.10 -20.81 17.67
N VAL A 124 15.46 -21.11 16.42
CA VAL A 124 15.95 -22.44 16.00
C VAL A 124 17.20 -22.87 16.79
N ASN A 125 17.99 -21.94 17.31
CA ASN A 125 19.20 -22.20 18.10
C ASN A 125 19.07 -21.82 19.59
N GLU A 126 17.86 -21.59 20.12
CA GLU A 126 17.67 -21.19 21.55
C GLU A 126 18.37 -22.12 22.55
N LYS A 127 18.49 -23.42 22.22
CA LYS A 127 19.12 -24.43 23.08
C LYS A 127 20.66 -24.36 23.14
N GLU A 128 21.30 -23.61 22.25
CA GLU A 128 22.76 -23.45 22.23
C GLU A 128 23.26 -22.27 23.08
N PHE A 129 22.36 -21.41 23.58
CA PHE A 129 22.70 -20.21 24.32
C PHE A 129 22.27 -20.30 25.78
N GLY A 130 23.11 -19.82 26.69
CA GLY A 130 22.82 -19.82 28.14
C GLY A 130 21.74 -18.82 28.56
N LEU A 131 21.56 -17.74 27.80
CA LEU A 131 20.52 -16.74 28.02
C LEU A 131 20.12 -16.13 26.67
N VAL A 132 18.81 -16.04 26.42
CA VAL A 132 18.26 -15.42 25.21
C VAL A 132 17.45 -14.20 25.62
N VAL A 133 17.85 -13.04 25.10
CA VAL A 133 17.19 -11.75 25.38
C VAL A 133 16.41 -11.33 24.14
N GLU A 134 15.09 -11.36 24.23
CA GLU A 134 14.21 -10.84 23.17
C GLU A 134 13.97 -9.33 23.38
N ASP A 135 14.34 -8.52 22.39
CA ASP A 135 14.09 -7.07 22.43
C ASP A 135 13.08 -6.66 21.35
N LYS A 136 11.88 -6.27 21.79
CA LYS A 136 10.81 -5.75 20.92
C LYS A 136 10.80 -4.22 20.97
N CYS A 137 11.87 -3.61 20.48
CA CYS A 137 12.02 -2.16 20.42
C CYS A 137 11.97 -1.62 18.98
N SER A 138 11.57 -0.35 18.83
CA SER A 138 11.79 0.39 17.59
C SER A 138 13.29 0.61 17.38
N GLY A 139 13.78 0.41 16.15
CA GLY A 139 15.19 0.63 15.79
C GLY A 139 15.70 2.06 15.99
N ALA A 140 14.85 3.00 16.39
CA ALA A 140 15.23 4.38 16.73
C ALA A 140 15.87 4.54 18.12
N VAL A 141 15.74 3.54 19.01
CA VAL A 141 16.25 3.60 20.39
C VAL A 141 17.70 3.08 20.44
N PRO A 142 18.65 3.83 21.05
CA PRO A 142 20.02 3.39 21.29
C PRO A 142 20.10 2.06 22.04
N PHE A 143 21.13 1.25 21.81
CA PHE A 143 21.21 -0.12 22.36
C PHE A 143 21.05 -0.17 23.88
N PHE A 144 21.81 0.63 24.62
CA PHE A 144 21.79 0.64 26.10
C PHE A 144 20.54 1.27 26.72
N GLU A 145 19.71 1.96 25.93
CA GLU A 145 18.44 2.53 26.41
C GLU A 145 17.29 1.53 26.33
N ARG A 146 17.47 0.44 25.58
CA ARG A 146 16.49 -0.64 25.45
C ARG A 146 16.45 -1.51 26.69
N GLU A 147 15.31 -2.16 26.95
CA GLU A 147 15.16 -3.05 28.11
C GLU A 147 16.15 -4.23 28.04
N GLY A 148 16.29 -4.88 26.87
CA GLY A 148 17.26 -5.96 26.69
C GLY A 148 18.71 -5.49 26.76
N GLY A 149 19.00 -4.31 26.21
CA GLY A 149 20.34 -3.71 26.28
C GLY A 149 20.77 -3.33 27.71
N LYS A 150 19.84 -2.87 28.56
CA LYS A 150 20.09 -2.61 29.98
C LYS A 150 20.43 -3.88 30.75
N GLU A 151 19.72 -4.98 30.46
CA GLU A 151 20.00 -6.28 31.08
C GLU A 151 21.39 -6.79 30.70
N ILE A 152 21.73 -6.73 29.41
CA ILE A 152 23.06 -7.10 28.91
C ILE A 152 24.14 -6.23 29.55
N LYS A 153 23.91 -4.91 29.68
CA LYS A 153 24.86 -4.00 30.34
C LYS A 153 25.14 -4.42 31.79
N LYS A 154 24.11 -4.77 32.56
CA LYS A 154 24.28 -5.29 33.93
C LYS A 154 25.10 -6.58 33.97
N LEU A 155 24.89 -7.49 33.01
CA LEU A 155 25.64 -8.75 32.93
C LEU A 155 27.13 -8.53 32.60
N ILE A 156 27.43 -7.51 31.80
CA ILE A 156 28.81 -7.08 31.49
C ILE A 156 29.45 -6.48 32.74
N GLU A 157 28.76 -5.56 33.43
CA GLU A 157 29.26 -4.91 34.65
C GLU A 157 29.52 -5.93 35.77
N ASN A 158 28.69 -6.98 35.86
CA ASN A 158 28.88 -8.09 36.80
C ASN A 158 29.98 -9.08 36.37
N GLY A 159 30.57 -8.94 35.18
CA GLY A 159 31.62 -9.81 34.66
C GLY A 159 31.15 -11.24 34.29
N VAL A 160 29.85 -11.46 34.17
CA VAL A 160 29.24 -12.79 33.93
C VAL A 160 29.18 -13.12 32.44
N LEU A 161 29.25 -12.12 31.56
CA LEU A 161 29.08 -12.27 30.11
C LEU A 161 30.43 -12.36 29.37
N PRO A 162 30.92 -13.55 29.00
CA PRO A 162 32.17 -13.69 28.22
C PRO A 162 31.97 -13.42 26.72
N THR A 163 30.80 -13.76 26.19
CA THR A 163 30.46 -13.63 24.76
C THR A 163 29.01 -13.22 24.57
N LEU A 164 28.75 -12.34 23.60
CA LEU A 164 27.40 -11.98 23.16
C LEU A 164 27.19 -12.48 21.73
N SER A 165 26.13 -13.23 21.48
CA SER A 165 25.75 -13.63 20.12
C SER A 165 24.58 -12.77 19.63
N VAL A 166 24.74 -12.16 18.45
CA VAL A 166 23.73 -11.29 17.84
C VAL A 166 23.49 -11.75 16.41
N TRP A 167 22.23 -11.73 15.96
CA TRP A 167 21.88 -12.21 14.62
C TRP A 167 22.56 -11.40 13.51
N THR A 168 22.43 -10.07 13.56
CA THR A 168 22.98 -9.13 12.58
C THR A 168 23.53 -7.87 13.26
N ILE A 169 24.50 -7.20 12.61
CA ILE A 169 25.19 -6.02 13.15
C ILE A 169 24.23 -4.83 13.40
N ASP A 170 23.18 -4.68 12.58
CA ASP A 170 22.16 -3.63 12.74
C ASP A 170 21.35 -3.73 14.04
N ARG A 171 21.46 -4.84 14.79
CA ARG A 171 20.75 -5.00 16.07
C ARG A 171 21.48 -4.36 17.25
N LEU A 172 22.77 -4.04 17.09
CA LEU A 172 23.60 -3.42 18.12
C LEU A 172 23.42 -1.90 18.27
N GLY A 173 22.57 -1.26 17.47
CA GLY A 173 22.36 0.18 17.60
C GLY A 173 21.44 0.74 16.54
N ARG A 174 21.10 2.03 16.67
CA ARG A 174 20.21 2.72 15.71
C ARG A 174 20.94 3.26 14.48
N ASP A 175 22.20 3.63 14.66
CA ASP A 175 23.05 4.26 13.67
C ASP A 175 24.47 3.71 13.80
N LEU A 176 25.31 3.99 12.82
CA LEU A 176 26.66 3.45 12.79
C LEU A 176 27.48 3.88 14.00
N ARG A 177 27.30 5.12 14.46
CA ARG A 177 28.02 5.66 15.62
C ARG A 177 27.64 4.89 16.88
N ASP A 178 26.35 4.64 17.08
CA ASP A 178 25.83 3.85 18.19
C ASP A 178 26.34 2.41 18.15
N ILE A 179 26.38 1.79 16.97
CA ILE A 179 26.95 0.43 16.79
C ILE A 179 28.44 0.42 17.12
N ILE A 180 29.23 1.38 16.61
CA ILE A 180 30.67 1.47 16.88
C ILE A 180 30.92 1.70 18.38
N ASN A 181 30.18 2.61 19.00
CA ASN A 181 30.30 2.90 20.44
C ASN A 181 29.95 1.66 21.27
N THR A 182 28.92 0.93 20.89
CA THR A 182 28.54 -0.32 21.56
C THR A 182 29.65 -1.36 21.41
N ILE A 183 30.18 -1.57 20.20
CA ILE A 183 31.29 -2.52 19.99
C ILE A 183 32.54 -2.11 20.78
N HIS A 184 32.85 -0.81 20.83
CA HIS A 184 33.97 -0.30 21.62
C HIS A 184 33.79 -0.57 23.11
N TYR A 185 32.60 -0.29 23.65
CA TYR A 185 32.26 -0.59 25.04
C TYR A 185 32.44 -2.08 25.37
N PHE A 186 32.00 -2.99 24.49
CA PHE A 186 32.18 -4.43 24.70
C PHE A 186 33.67 -4.84 24.65
N ASN A 187 34.44 -4.27 23.72
CA ASN A 187 35.88 -4.53 23.61
C ASN A 187 36.65 -4.03 24.85
N GLU A 188 36.31 -2.86 25.40
CA GLU A 188 36.88 -2.34 26.65
C GLU A 188 36.65 -3.30 27.83
N HIS A 189 35.48 -3.95 27.87
CA HIS A 189 35.12 -4.94 28.88
C HIS A 189 35.59 -6.36 28.52
N LYS A 190 36.38 -6.53 27.44
CA LYS A 190 36.90 -7.81 26.93
C LYS A 190 35.80 -8.84 26.59
N VAL A 191 34.61 -8.37 26.23
CA VAL A 191 33.48 -9.21 25.83
C VAL A 191 33.47 -9.37 24.32
N ALA A 192 33.52 -10.61 23.84
CA ALA A 192 33.52 -10.88 22.40
C ALA A 192 32.10 -10.93 21.83
N ILE A 193 31.83 -10.19 20.76
CA ILE A 193 30.55 -10.23 20.05
C ILE A 193 30.67 -11.16 18.84
N LYS A 194 29.75 -12.12 18.72
CA LYS A 194 29.61 -13.03 17.59
C LYS A 194 28.38 -12.64 16.75
N PHE A 195 28.59 -12.43 15.46
CA PHE A 195 27.55 -12.12 14.51
C PHE A 195 27.15 -13.38 13.74
N ILE A 196 25.95 -13.88 13.97
CA ILE A 196 25.51 -15.20 13.46
C ILE A 196 25.36 -15.17 11.93
N SER A 197 24.66 -14.17 11.37
CA SER A 197 24.41 -14.12 9.93
C SER A 197 25.65 -13.83 9.10
N GLN A 198 26.61 -13.07 9.64
CA GLN A 198 27.86 -12.74 8.97
C GLN A 198 29.00 -13.73 9.28
N GLY A 199 28.87 -14.58 10.29
CA GLY A 199 29.94 -15.49 10.73
C GLY A 199 31.18 -14.77 11.27
N LEU A 200 31.00 -13.57 11.84
CA LEU A 200 32.11 -12.69 12.28
C LEU A 200 32.22 -12.62 13.79
N THR A 201 33.43 -12.40 14.31
CA THR A 201 33.67 -12.14 15.74
C THR A 201 34.46 -10.85 15.93
N THR A 202 34.08 -10.00 16.90
CA THR A 202 34.76 -8.71 17.11
C THR A 202 36.16 -8.87 17.69
N LEU A 203 36.33 -9.85 18.58
CA LEU A 203 37.60 -10.21 19.20
C LEU A 203 38.06 -11.58 18.69
N ASN A 204 39.37 -11.71 18.50
CA ASN A 204 40.03 -13.00 18.28
C ASN A 204 40.27 -13.71 19.62
N GLU A 205 40.65 -15.00 19.59
CA GLU A 205 40.93 -15.82 20.79
C GLU A 205 41.96 -15.19 21.74
N ASN A 206 42.83 -14.31 21.23
CA ASN A 206 43.84 -13.56 21.99
C ASN A 206 43.33 -12.22 22.57
N GLY A 207 42.02 -11.93 22.49
CA GLY A 207 41.42 -10.68 22.98
C GLY A 207 41.79 -9.44 22.15
N LYS A 208 42.42 -9.60 20.98
CA LYS A 208 42.73 -8.50 20.05
C LYS A 208 41.58 -8.30 19.06
N GLU A 209 41.32 -7.04 18.72
CA GLU A 209 40.32 -6.66 17.72
C GLU A 209 40.63 -7.31 16.36
N ASN A 210 39.62 -7.92 15.74
CA ASN A 210 39.76 -8.51 14.42
C ASN A 210 39.73 -7.40 13.34
N PRO A 211 40.78 -7.25 12.51
CA PRO A 211 40.81 -6.26 11.43
C PRO A 211 39.68 -6.43 10.41
N ILE A 212 39.27 -7.68 10.15
CA ILE A 212 38.18 -8.01 9.22
C ILE A 212 36.86 -7.48 9.77
N SER A 213 36.62 -7.64 11.07
CA SER A 213 35.42 -7.14 11.74
C SER A 213 35.36 -5.62 11.70
N LYS A 214 36.50 -4.93 11.90
CA LYS A 214 36.59 -3.47 11.79
C LYS A 214 36.25 -2.97 10.39
N MET A 215 36.79 -3.61 9.35
CA MET A 215 36.48 -3.29 7.96
C MET A 215 35.01 -3.54 7.61
N MET A 216 34.45 -4.68 8.02
CA MET A 216 33.04 -5.01 7.77
C MET A 216 32.08 -4.06 8.49
N ILE A 217 32.39 -3.64 9.72
CA ILE A 217 31.63 -2.60 10.44
C ILE A 217 31.61 -1.30 9.65
N SER A 218 32.76 -0.87 9.12
CA SER A 218 32.85 0.34 8.28
C SER A 218 32.01 0.21 7.00
N ILE A 219 32.10 -0.93 6.30
CA ILE A 219 31.35 -1.17 5.05
C ILE A 219 29.84 -1.17 5.31
N LEU A 220 29.38 -1.90 6.33
CA LEU A 220 27.95 -1.96 6.68
C LEU A 220 27.41 -0.61 7.15
N GLY A 221 28.27 0.19 7.80
CA GLY A 221 27.98 1.57 8.14
C GLY A 221 27.69 2.44 6.91
N ILE A 222 28.55 2.35 5.90
CA ILE A 222 28.39 3.08 4.63
C ILE A 222 27.12 2.62 3.90
N VAL A 223 26.86 1.31 3.86
CA VAL A 223 25.65 0.77 3.22
C VAL A 223 24.38 1.27 3.92
N GLY A 224 24.34 1.23 5.25
CA GLY A 224 23.18 1.72 6.01
C GLY A 224 22.99 3.24 5.90
N GLU A 225 24.06 4.02 5.77
CA GLU A 225 23.98 5.45 5.45
C GLU A 225 23.44 5.68 4.03
N MET A 226 23.93 4.92 3.06
CA MET A 226 23.47 4.97 1.68
C MET A 226 21.97 4.64 1.57
N GLU A 227 21.49 3.60 2.26
CA GLU A 227 20.05 3.28 2.32
C GLU A 227 19.22 4.40 2.93
N ARG A 228 19.67 4.99 4.04
CA ARG A 228 18.98 6.14 4.68
C ARG A 228 18.90 7.33 3.74
N ASN A 229 19.98 7.62 3.02
CA ASN A 229 20.01 8.71 2.05
C ASN A 229 19.08 8.41 0.87
N GLN A 230 19.07 7.18 0.35
CA GLN A 230 18.17 6.78 -0.74
C GLN A 230 16.69 6.86 -0.35
N ILE A 231 16.32 6.46 0.88
CA ILE A 231 14.94 6.60 1.38
C ILE A 231 14.56 8.09 1.48
N ARG A 232 15.46 8.93 2.00
CA ARG A 232 15.23 10.38 2.10
C ARG A 232 15.08 11.03 0.73
N GLU A 233 15.91 10.66 -0.24
CA GLU A 233 15.82 11.14 -1.62
C GLU A 233 14.48 10.78 -2.26
N ARG A 234 14.05 9.52 -2.15
CA ARG A 234 12.73 9.08 -2.63
C ARG A 234 11.58 9.82 -1.96
N GLN A 235 11.69 10.07 -0.66
CA GLN A 235 10.70 10.83 0.08
C GLN A 235 10.64 12.29 -0.43
N LEU A 236 11.78 12.94 -0.61
CA LEU A 236 11.87 14.29 -1.15
C LEU A 236 11.29 14.37 -2.56
N GLU A 237 11.57 13.39 -3.40
CA GLU A 237 11.00 13.28 -4.74
C GLU A 237 9.47 13.11 -4.70
N GLY A 238 8.97 12.23 -3.83
CA GLY A 238 7.53 12.06 -3.60
C GLY A 238 6.87 13.35 -3.11
N ILE A 239 7.52 14.05 -2.17
CA ILE A 239 7.05 15.36 -1.68
C ILE A 239 7.05 16.38 -2.82
N ARG A 240 8.08 16.42 -3.66
CA ARG A 240 8.18 17.34 -4.80
C ARG A 240 7.03 17.10 -5.79
N ILE A 241 6.77 15.85 -6.14
CA ILE A 241 5.65 15.47 -7.02
C ILE A 241 4.31 15.88 -6.40
N ALA A 242 4.11 15.58 -5.12
CA ALA A 242 2.88 15.92 -4.41
C ALA A 242 2.69 17.44 -4.23
N LYS A 243 3.77 18.22 -4.08
CA LYS A 243 3.74 19.69 -4.09
C LYS A 243 3.35 20.23 -5.47
N MET A 244 3.94 19.71 -6.55
CA MET A 244 3.56 20.08 -7.93
C MET A 244 2.09 19.74 -8.22
N LYS A 245 1.60 18.61 -7.72
CA LYS A 245 0.18 18.21 -7.80
C LYS A 245 -0.75 18.98 -6.85
N GLY A 246 -0.23 19.92 -6.05
CA GLY A 246 -1.03 20.73 -5.12
C GLY A 246 -1.66 19.95 -3.96
N VAL A 247 -1.15 18.75 -3.63
CA VAL A 247 -1.65 17.92 -2.52
C VAL A 247 -1.32 18.56 -1.17
N TYR A 248 -0.11 19.10 -1.03
CA TYR A 248 0.30 19.83 0.15
C TYR A 248 -0.32 21.23 0.17
N LYS A 249 -1.56 21.33 0.68
CA LYS A 249 -2.27 22.61 0.88
C LYS A 249 -1.83 23.39 2.12
N GLY A 250 -0.82 22.90 2.84
CA GLY A 250 -0.38 23.45 4.12
C GLY A 250 -1.55 23.57 5.11
N ARG A 251 -1.37 24.41 6.13
CA ARG A 251 -2.50 24.93 6.88
C ARG A 251 -3.07 26.10 6.06
N VAL A 252 -4.37 26.09 5.76
CA VAL A 252 -5.03 27.20 5.05
C VAL A 252 -4.75 28.51 5.80
N GLU A 253 -4.13 29.48 5.14
CA GLU A 253 -3.89 30.81 5.72
C GLU A 253 -5.23 31.43 6.12
N GLY A 254 -5.33 31.92 7.36
CA GLY A 254 -6.59 32.43 7.92
C GLY A 254 -7.51 31.37 8.55
N SER A 255 -7.18 30.07 8.49
CA SER A 255 -7.91 29.05 9.25
C SER A 255 -7.75 29.22 10.76
N LYS A 256 -8.74 29.87 11.36
CA LYS A 256 -8.94 29.88 12.81
C LYS A 256 -9.47 28.50 13.19
N GLU A 257 -8.63 27.74 13.90
CA GLU A 257 -9.12 26.55 14.58
C GLU A 257 -10.16 27.00 15.62
N ASP A 258 -11.30 26.32 15.68
CA ASP A 258 -12.33 26.63 16.66
C ASP A 258 -11.72 26.59 18.08
N VAL A 259 -12.07 27.59 18.90
CA VAL A 259 -11.47 27.73 20.24
C VAL A 259 -11.84 26.54 21.12
N GLY A 260 -13.06 26.01 20.97
CA GLY A 260 -13.52 24.80 21.66
C GLY A 260 -12.70 23.58 21.25
N ALA A 261 -12.56 23.35 19.94
CA ALA A 261 -11.76 22.25 19.40
C ALA A 261 -10.27 22.34 19.81
N PHE A 262 -9.70 23.55 19.85
CA PHE A 262 -8.32 23.79 20.29
C PHE A 262 -8.12 23.45 21.78
N LEU A 263 -9.05 23.84 22.65
CA LEU A 263 -8.98 23.57 24.09
C LEU A 263 -9.34 22.12 24.45
N ALA A 264 -10.13 21.44 23.62
CA ALA A 264 -10.54 20.05 23.83
C ALA A 264 -9.40 19.03 23.63
N LYS A 265 -8.29 19.41 22.97
CA LYS A 265 -7.12 18.53 22.82
C LYS A 265 -6.62 18.08 24.19
N THR A 266 -6.31 16.79 24.33
CA THR A 266 -5.93 16.15 25.60
C THR A 266 -4.85 16.91 26.38
N LYS A 267 -3.76 17.32 25.71
CA LYS A 267 -2.68 18.09 26.31
C LYS A 267 -3.10 19.52 26.68
N ASN A 268 -3.93 20.17 25.85
CA ASN A 268 -4.36 21.55 26.06
C ASN A 268 -5.37 21.67 27.19
N ARG A 269 -6.30 20.71 27.30
CA ARG A 269 -7.23 20.60 28.43
C ARG A 269 -6.46 20.42 29.74
N LYS A 270 -5.50 19.50 29.78
CA LYS A 270 -4.65 19.27 30.96
C LYS A 270 -3.88 20.54 31.35
N ALA A 271 -3.35 21.28 30.37
CA ALA A 271 -2.70 22.57 30.61
C ALA A 271 -3.68 23.63 31.15
N LEU A 272 -4.92 23.67 30.67
CA LEU A 272 -5.96 24.59 31.17
C LEU A 272 -6.33 24.28 32.62
N ASP A 273 -6.47 23.00 32.98
CA ASP A 273 -6.76 22.58 34.36
C ASP A 273 -5.61 22.94 35.31
N LEU A 274 -4.36 22.82 34.88
CA LEU A 274 -3.19 23.24 35.66
C LEU A 274 -3.09 24.77 35.79
N LEU A 275 -3.47 25.52 34.74
CA LEU A 275 -3.56 26.98 34.81
C LEU A 275 -4.62 27.43 35.82
N LYS A 276 -5.77 26.75 35.90
CA LYS A 276 -6.82 27.04 36.90
C LYS A 276 -6.36 26.76 38.34
N LYS A 277 -5.41 25.82 38.51
CA LYS A 277 -4.77 25.51 39.79
C LYS A 277 -3.57 26.41 40.12
N ASN A 278 -3.38 27.53 39.40
CA ASN A 278 -2.31 28.52 39.60
C ASN A 278 -0.87 28.02 39.39
N TYR A 279 -0.66 26.96 38.60
CA TYR A 279 0.70 26.54 38.22
C TYR A 279 1.36 27.53 37.25
N LYS A 280 2.69 27.67 37.34
CA LYS A 280 3.46 28.53 36.43
C LYS A 280 3.57 27.87 35.05
N ALA A 281 3.64 28.69 34.00
CA ALA A 281 3.72 28.20 32.62
C ALA A 281 4.93 27.28 32.36
N ILE A 282 6.04 27.48 33.10
CA ILE A 282 7.25 26.66 33.02
C ILE A 282 6.99 25.25 33.56
N GLU A 283 6.33 25.14 34.70
CA GLU A 283 5.97 23.85 35.33
C GLU A 283 4.98 23.09 34.45
N ILE A 284 4.00 23.80 33.87
CA ILE A 284 3.02 23.22 32.95
C ILE A 284 3.70 22.71 31.67
N SER A 285 4.69 23.43 31.15
CA SER A 285 5.49 23.02 29.99
C SER A 285 6.22 21.70 30.26
N GLN A 286 6.82 21.55 31.45
CA GLN A 286 7.51 20.32 31.85
C GLN A 286 6.54 19.14 32.01
N ILE A 287 5.35 19.36 32.59
CA ILE A 287 4.36 18.31 32.84
C ILE A 287 3.64 17.86 31.56
N THR A 288 3.36 18.79 30.64
CA THR A 288 2.54 18.52 29.44
C THR A 288 3.35 18.34 28.17
N GLY A 289 4.62 18.76 28.17
CA GLY A 289 5.49 18.82 26.99
C GLY A 289 5.03 19.86 25.97
N LEU A 290 4.18 20.82 26.35
CA LEU A 290 3.72 21.90 25.48
C LEU A 290 4.68 23.09 25.53
N HIS A 291 4.96 23.67 24.37
CA HIS A 291 5.75 24.91 24.29
C HIS A 291 5.05 26.07 25.02
N ILE A 292 5.83 26.92 25.68
CA ILE A 292 5.34 28.06 26.49
C ILE A 292 4.35 28.94 25.72
N ASN A 293 4.64 29.27 24.45
CA ASN A 293 3.73 30.05 23.59
C ASN A 293 2.34 29.41 23.43
N THR A 294 2.27 28.08 23.40
CA THR A 294 0.99 27.35 23.33
C THR A 294 0.23 27.47 24.64
N ILE A 295 0.93 27.39 25.77
CA ILE A 295 0.35 27.57 27.11
C ILE A 295 -0.16 29.00 27.30
N THR A 296 0.60 30.00 26.86
CA THR A 296 0.18 31.42 26.86
C THR A 296 -1.06 31.63 26.00
N LYS A 297 -1.13 30.96 24.84
CA LYS A 297 -2.33 30.97 23.98
C LYS A 297 -3.53 30.30 24.66
N ILE A 298 -3.33 29.16 25.34
CA ILE A 298 -4.38 28.48 26.13
C ILE A 298 -4.86 29.39 27.27
N LYS A 299 -3.95 30.04 27.99
CA LYS A 299 -4.27 30.99 29.06
C LYS A 299 -5.14 32.14 28.52
N LYS A 300 -4.74 32.73 27.38
CA LYS A 300 -5.48 33.84 26.74
C LYS A 300 -6.84 33.41 26.20
N LEU A 301 -7.00 32.17 25.73
CA LEU A 301 -8.26 31.70 25.14
C LEU A 301 -9.22 31.07 26.16
N GLY A 302 -8.69 30.46 27.22
CA GLY A 302 -9.46 29.69 28.20
C GLY A 302 -9.78 30.41 29.51
N LEU A 303 -9.11 31.52 29.84
CA LEU A 303 -9.37 32.31 31.06
C LEU A 303 -9.96 33.71 30.78
N VAL A 304 -10.09 34.13 29.51
CA VAL A 304 -10.62 35.46 29.12
C VAL A 304 -12.15 35.46 28.94
N LYS A 305 -12.83 34.35 29.26
CA LYS A 305 -14.28 34.33 29.49
C LYS A 305 -14.55 34.20 30.98
N ASN A 306 -14.45 35.33 31.68
CA ASN A 306 -15.16 35.65 32.92
C ASN A 306 -15.26 37.18 32.98
#